data_AF-F4W8G5-F1
#
_entry.id   AF-F4W8G5-F1
#
_cell.length_a   1.000
_cell.length_b   1.000
_cell.length_c   1.000
_cell.angle_alpha   90.00
_cell.angle_beta   90.00
_cell.angle_gamma   90.00
#
_symmetry.space_group_name_H-M   'P 1'
#
loop_
_entity.id
_entity.type
_entity.pdbx_description
1 polymer ?
#
loop_
_entity_poly.entity_id
_entity_poly.type
_entity_poly.pdbx_seq_one_letter_code
_entity_poly.pdbx_strand_id
1 'polypeptide(L)'
;MKTDASDPWRGTRAEAAVDDDTPNDRFEDSFLDEDRPSHRRLSDSEQYLQKLYSRLKVLQGGTTKKDLVTSLSVAKEDCIARLITSGNNPQSEEEAELASNPLVRHIAPHLQALTASELVHLLKADVLQTTIQAEQEQNNTEELQINPSTEPSTEYKPELNN
;
A
#
# COMPACT_ATOMS: atom_id res chain seq x y z
N MET A 1 -26.74 -15.88 -28.26
CA MET A 1 -26.38 -14.45 -28.33
C MET A 1 -25.00 -14.36 -28.95
N LYS A 2 -24.88 -13.81 -30.15
CA LYS A 2 -23.61 -13.64 -30.86
C LYS A 2 -23.13 -12.24 -30.51
N THR A 3 -22.00 -12.10 -29.81
CA THR A 3 -21.40 -10.80 -29.53
C THR A 3 -20.42 -10.50 -30.65
N ASP A 4 -20.84 -9.65 -31.58
CA ASP A 4 -19.94 -9.06 -32.57
C ASP A 4 -18.84 -8.28 -31.82
N ALA A 5 -17.61 -8.78 -31.93
CA ALA A 5 -16.43 -8.09 -31.42
C ALA A 5 -16.20 -6.86 -32.30
N SER A 6 -16.82 -5.75 -31.92
CA SER A 6 -16.54 -4.45 -32.53
C SER A 6 -15.10 -4.08 -32.20
N ASP A 7 -14.23 -4.15 -33.20
CA ASP A 7 -12.85 -3.68 -33.13
C ASP A 7 -12.86 -2.17 -32.81
N PRO A 8 -12.37 -1.75 -31.62
CA PRO A 8 -12.44 -0.36 -31.19
C PRO A 8 -11.52 0.56 -32.01
N TRP A 9 -10.70 0.02 -32.92
CA TRP A 9 -9.79 0.77 -33.77
C TRP A 9 -10.31 1.00 -35.19
N ARG A 10 -11.41 0.36 -35.59
CA ARG A 10 -12.10 0.72 -36.84
C ARG A 10 -12.97 1.93 -36.60
N GLY A 11 -12.37 3.12 -36.77
CA GLY A 11 -13.12 4.36 -36.89
C GLY A 11 -14.26 4.18 -37.88
N THR A 12 -15.48 4.46 -37.43
CA THR A 12 -16.69 4.39 -38.25
C THR A 12 -16.46 5.27 -39.48
N ARG A 13 -16.41 4.65 -40.66
CA ARG A 13 -16.35 5.36 -41.94
C ARG A 13 -17.67 6.12 -42.09
N ALA A 14 -17.72 7.33 -41.55
CA ALA A 14 -18.73 8.30 -41.87
C ALA A 14 -18.55 8.61 -43.36
N GLU A 15 -19.43 8.06 -44.18
CA GLU A 15 -19.69 8.56 -45.53
C GLU A 15 -20.25 9.98 -45.36
N ALA A 16 -19.36 10.95 -45.13
CA ALA A 16 -19.68 12.35 -45.16
C ALA A 16 -19.70 12.76 -46.64
N ALA A 17 -20.86 13.19 -47.12
CA ALA A 17 -21.00 13.86 -48.40
C ALA A 17 -19.96 15.00 -48.47
N VAL A 18 -19.15 14.97 -49.53
CA VAL A 18 -18.08 15.93 -49.74
C VAL A 18 -18.71 17.25 -50.20
N ASP A 19 -18.64 18.27 -49.35
CA ASP A 19 -18.84 19.68 -49.71
C ASP A 19 -17.45 20.28 -49.94
N ASP A 20 -17.19 20.77 -51.14
CA ASP A 20 -15.86 20.96 -51.76
C ASP A 20 -15.12 22.26 -51.33
N ASP A 21 -15.52 22.90 -50.23
CA ASP A 21 -15.03 24.25 -49.87
C ASP A 21 -14.56 24.41 -48.41
N THR A 22 -14.16 23.32 -47.74
CA THR A 22 -13.45 23.40 -46.46
C THR A 22 -11.99 22.94 -46.59
N PRO A 23 -11.01 23.66 -46.01
CA PRO A 23 -9.62 23.24 -46.07
C PRO A 23 -9.50 21.87 -45.38
N ASN A 24 -9.07 20.89 -46.16
CA ASN A 24 -8.98 19.48 -45.78
C ASN A 24 -8.00 19.29 -44.61
N ASP A 25 -8.47 19.44 -43.37
CA ASP A 25 -7.72 19.19 -42.13
C ASP A 25 -7.67 17.68 -41.81
N ARG A 26 -7.46 16.86 -42.84
CA ARG A 26 -7.18 15.42 -42.69
C ARG A 26 -5.67 15.27 -42.75
N PHE A 27 -5.09 14.61 -41.75
CA PHE A 27 -3.70 14.18 -41.80
C PHE A 27 -3.44 13.46 -43.12
N GLU A 28 -2.61 14.04 -43.97
CA GLU A 28 -2.12 13.36 -45.16
C GLU A 28 -1.34 12.13 -44.69
N ASP A 29 -1.88 10.94 -44.96
CA ASP A 29 -1.22 9.68 -44.66
C ASP A 29 0.02 9.57 -45.57
N SER A 30 1.12 10.18 -45.11
CA SER A 30 2.40 10.27 -45.83
C SER A 30 3.07 8.90 -46.01
N PHE A 31 2.43 7.83 -45.54
CA PHE A 31 2.89 6.44 -45.68
C PHE A 31 2.24 5.71 -46.86
N LEU A 32 1.21 6.29 -47.49
CA LEU A 32 0.50 5.71 -48.64
C LEU A 32 0.81 6.45 -49.94
N ASP A 33 2.08 6.82 -50.16
CA ASP A 33 2.54 7.23 -51.48
C ASP A 33 2.64 5.98 -52.38
N GLU A 34 1.53 5.57 -52.97
CA GLU A 34 1.45 4.48 -53.98
C GLU A 34 2.31 4.76 -55.24
N ASP A 35 2.77 6.01 -55.42
CA ASP A 35 3.63 6.45 -56.52
C ASP A 35 5.12 6.62 -56.12
N ARG A 36 5.53 6.28 -54.89
CA ARG A 36 6.96 6.24 -54.56
C ARG A 36 7.62 5.01 -55.16
N PRO A 37 8.82 5.12 -55.75
CA PRO A 37 9.57 3.95 -56.19
C PRO A 37 9.86 3.10 -54.97
N SER A 38 9.09 2.02 -54.83
CA SER A 38 9.25 0.87 -53.93
C SER A 38 10.40 1.07 -52.94
N HIS A 39 10.09 1.50 -51.71
CA HIS A 39 11.09 1.69 -50.66
C HIS A 39 12.10 0.53 -50.69
N ARG A 40 13.30 0.81 -51.20
CA ARG A 40 14.33 -0.21 -51.39
C ARG A 40 14.68 -0.72 -50.00
N ARG A 41 14.25 -1.95 -49.69
CA ARG A 41 14.57 -2.62 -48.42
C ARG A 41 16.07 -2.45 -48.19
N LEU A 42 16.41 -1.88 -47.03
CA LEU A 42 17.80 -1.69 -46.63
C LEU A 42 18.52 -3.04 -46.75
N SER A 43 19.74 -3.03 -47.29
CA SER A 43 20.47 -4.26 -47.63
C SER A 43 20.76 -5.15 -46.42
N ASP A 44 20.68 -4.60 -45.20
CA ASP A 44 20.88 -5.28 -43.92
C ASP A 44 19.57 -5.69 -43.22
N SER A 45 18.39 -5.33 -43.76
CA SER A 45 17.10 -5.62 -43.12
C SER A 45 16.87 -7.11 -42.86
N GLU A 46 17.32 -7.98 -43.77
CA GLU A 46 17.23 -9.44 -43.60
C GLU A 46 18.14 -9.93 -42.47
N GLN A 47 19.36 -9.40 -42.38
CA GLN A 47 20.30 -9.76 -41.32
C GLN A 47 19.79 -9.29 -39.95
N TYR A 48 19.22 -8.08 -39.89
CA TYR A 48 18.59 -7.56 -38.69
C TYR A 48 17.40 -8.42 -38.24
N LEU A 49 16.51 -8.80 -39.17
CA LEU A 49 15.38 -9.68 -38.87
C LEU A 49 15.85 -11.05 -38.39
N GLN A 50 16.86 -11.65 -39.03
CA GLN A 50 17.44 -12.91 -38.56
C GLN A 50 18.02 -12.81 -37.15
N LYS A 51 18.68 -11.70 -36.82
CA LYS A 51 19.19 -11.42 -35.47
C LYS A 51 18.05 -11.23 -34.46
N LEU A 52 16.94 -10.64 -34.88
CA LEU A 52 15.76 -10.47 -34.05
C LEU A 52 15.08 -11.82 -33.78
N TYR A 53 14.89 -12.65 -34.81
CA TYR A 53 14.32 -13.99 -34.66
C TYR A 53 15.21 -14.94 -33.86
N SER A 54 16.54 -14.84 -33.98
CA SER A 54 17.44 -15.67 -33.17
C SER A 54 17.37 -15.30 -31.69
N ARG A 55 17.32 -14.01 -31.36
CA ARG A 55 17.08 -13.53 -29.98
C ARG A 55 15.71 -13.95 -29.47
N LEU A 56 14.67 -13.81 -30.28
CA LEU A 56 13.31 -14.20 -29.93
C LEU A 56 13.20 -15.71 -29.67
N LYS A 57 13.92 -16.54 -30.44
CA LYS A 57 13.99 -17.99 -30.23
C LYS A 57 14.69 -18.37 -28.92
N VAL A 58 15.72 -17.62 -28.52
CA VAL A 58 16.36 -17.79 -27.20
C VAL A 58 15.39 -17.44 -26.07
N LEU A 59 14.60 -16.36 -26.23
CA LEU A 59 13.61 -15.93 -25.24
C LEU A 59 12.40 -16.89 -25.17
N GLN A 60 11.87 -17.34 -26.31
CA GLN A 60 10.77 -18.32 -26.36
C GLN A 60 11.19 -19.73 -25.97
N GLY A 61 12.45 -20.11 -26.25
CA GLY A 61 13.00 -21.42 -25.88
C GLY A 61 13.51 -21.50 -24.43
N GLY A 62 13.59 -20.36 -23.73
CA GLY A 62 14.27 -20.24 -22.43
C GLY A 62 13.43 -20.50 -21.20
N THR A 63 12.11 -20.68 -21.34
CA THR A 63 11.24 -21.02 -20.20
C THR A 63 10.34 -22.19 -20.58
N THR A 64 10.84 -23.40 -20.37
CA THR A 64 9.97 -24.58 -20.43
C THR A 64 8.94 -24.49 -19.30
N LYS A 65 7.80 -25.19 -19.41
CA LYS A 65 6.83 -25.29 -18.30
C LYS A 65 7.50 -25.75 -17.00
N LYS A 66 8.57 -26.54 -17.09
CA LYS A 66 9.39 -26.97 -15.95
C LYS A 66 10.15 -25.80 -15.34
N ASP A 67 10.75 -24.93 -16.15
CA ASP A 67 11.47 -23.73 -15.68
C ASP A 67 10.53 -22.71 -15.02
N LEU A 68 9.30 -22.59 -15.53
CA LEU A 68 8.27 -21.78 -14.89
C LEU A 68 7.88 -22.36 -13.53
N VAL A 69 7.65 -23.68 -13.44
CA VAL A 69 7.29 -24.35 -12.18
C VAL A 69 8.43 -24.28 -11.16
N THR A 70 9.69 -24.44 -11.58
CA THR A 70 10.85 -24.28 -10.70
C THR A 70 11.01 -22.84 -10.25
N SER A 71 10.86 -21.86 -11.15
CA SER A 71 10.87 -20.44 -10.79
C SER A 71 9.78 -20.09 -9.78
N LEU A 72 8.55 -20.58 -9.98
CA LEU A 72 7.45 -20.39 -9.03
C LEU A 72 7.73 -21.10 -7.70
N SER A 73 8.32 -22.29 -7.71
CA SER A 73 8.70 -23.00 -6.49
C SER A 73 9.75 -22.23 -5.69
N VAL A 74 10.76 -21.67 -6.37
CA VAL A 74 11.80 -20.85 -5.74
C VAL A 74 11.20 -19.56 -5.17
N ALA A 75 10.32 -18.89 -5.92
CA ALA A 75 9.64 -17.69 -5.44
C ALA A 75 8.74 -17.96 -4.23
N LYS A 76 8.07 -19.13 -4.19
CA LYS A 76 7.26 -19.55 -3.05
C LYS A 76 8.13 -19.76 -1.81
N GLU A 77 9.23 -20.48 -1.96
CA GLU A 77 10.16 -20.75 -0.85
C GLU A 77 10.77 -19.46 -0.30
N ASP A 78 11.21 -18.56 -1.18
CA ASP A 78 11.75 -17.24 -0.81
C ASP A 78 10.71 -16.39 -0.06
N CYS A 79 9.45 -16.41 -0.51
CA CYS A 79 8.37 -15.72 0.18
C CYS A 79 8.13 -16.26 1.60
N ILE A 80 8.12 -17.59 1.75
CA ILE A 80 7.98 -18.25 3.06
C ILE A 80 9.17 -17.93 3.95
N ALA A 81 10.39 -18.00 3.41
CA ALA A 81 11.61 -17.67 4.13
C ALA A 81 11.55 -16.23 4.64
N ARG A 82 11.15 -15.26 3.79
CA ARG A 82 10.91 -13.88 4.20
C ARG A 82 9.87 -13.79 5.32
N LEU A 83 8.69 -14.41 5.20
CA LEU A 83 7.66 -14.39 6.24
C LEU A 83 8.16 -14.91 7.60
N ILE A 84 9.01 -15.94 7.59
CA ILE A 84 9.58 -16.53 8.81
C ILE A 84 10.68 -15.63 9.39
N THR A 85 11.59 -15.12 8.54
CA THR A 85 12.73 -14.29 8.98
C THR A 85 12.37 -12.85 9.27
N SER A 86 11.34 -12.30 8.60
CA SER A 86 10.84 -10.95 8.84
C SER A 86 10.11 -10.80 10.17
N GLY A 87 10.06 -11.87 10.98
CA GLY A 87 9.81 -11.84 12.41
C GLY A 87 8.76 -10.80 12.80
N ASN A 88 7.52 -10.98 12.34
CA ASN A 88 6.34 -10.20 12.70
C ASN A 88 6.61 -8.69 12.94
N ASN A 89 7.35 -8.03 12.05
CA ASN A 89 7.30 -6.58 11.94
C ASN A 89 6.49 -6.20 10.71
N PRO A 90 5.15 -6.28 10.77
CA PRO A 90 4.33 -5.45 9.93
C PRO A 90 4.39 -4.02 10.47
N GLN A 91 5.56 -3.37 10.44
CA GLN A 91 5.52 -1.97 10.06
C GLN A 91 5.12 -1.98 8.59
N SER A 92 3.82 -2.21 8.38
CA SER A 92 3.16 -2.09 7.10
C SER A 92 3.57 -0.75 6.54
N GLU A 93 3.80 -0.68 5.23
CA GLU A 93 3.97 0.59 4.52
C GLU A 93 2.89 1.61 4.94
N GLU A 94 1.68 1.12 5.27
CA GLU A 94 0.57 1.88 5.83
C GLU A 94 0.86 2.54 7.20
N GLU A 95 1.61 1.90 8.12
CA GLU A 95 2.00 2.53 9.39
C GLU A 95 3.01 3.68 9.15
N ALA A 96 3.91 3.52 8.18
CA ALA A 96 4.89 4.54 7.83
C ALA A 96 4.22 5.77 7.17
N GLU A 97 3.22 5.53 6.31
CA GLU A 97 2.43 6.59 5.69
C GLU A 97 1.57 7.35 6.71
N LEU A 98 0.93 6.65 7.65
CA LEU A 98 0.16 7.27 8.73
C LEU A 98 1.02 8.08 9.72
N ALA A 99 2.31 7.77 9.83
CA ALA A 99 3.27 8.50 10.66
C ALA A 99 3.92 9.71 9.96
N SER A 100 3.61 9.95 8.69
CA SER A 100 4.33 10.90 7.83
C SER A 100 4.25 12.38 8.25
N ASN A 101 3.31 12.77 9.12
CA ASN A 101 3.23 14.13 9.67
C ASN A 101 3.14 14.18 11.21
N PRO A 102 4.29 14.21 11.91
CA PRO A 102 4.33 14.19 13.37
C PRO A 102 3.78 15.47 14.01
N LEU A 103 3.88 16.62 13.32
CA LEU A 103 3.39 17.90 13.85
C LEU A 103 1.86 17.90 13.95
N VAL A 104 1.18 17.45 12.89
CA VAL A 104 -0.28 17.37 12.88
C VAL A 104 -0.79 16.36 13.92
N ARG A 105 -0.05 15.26 14.13
CA ARG A 105 -0.37 14.28 15.18
C ARG A 105 -0.35 14.89 16.58
N HIS A 106 0.57 15.83 16.82
CA HIS A 106 0.68 16.51 18.11
C HIS A 106 -0.42 17.57 18.31
N ILE A 107 -0.76 18.33 17.26
CA ILE A 107 -1.69 19.46 17.38
C ILE A 107 -3.15 19.01 17.27
N ALA A 108 -3.45 18.01 16.44
CA ALA A 108 -4.80 17.51 16.19
C ALA A 108 -4.85 15.97 16.13
N PRO A 109 -4.52 15.27 17.22
CA PRO A 109 -4.45 13.80 17.25
C PRO A 109 -5.78 13.13 16.90
N HIS A 110 -6.91 13.76 17.27
CA HIS A 110 -8.26 13.24 17.02
C HIS A 110 -8.68 13.20 15.55
N LEU A 111 -7.94 13.87 14.66
CA LEU A 111 -8.19 13.85 13.20
C LEU A 111 -7.38 12.77 12.48
N GLN A 112 -6.45 12.12 13.18
CA GLN A 112 -5.58 11.09 12.59
C GLN A 112 -6.01 9.70 13.03
N ALA A 113 -5.85 8.73 12.12
CA ALA A 113 -6.03 7.33 12.48
C ALA A 113 -4.88 6.85 13.38
N LEU A 114 -5.22 6.01 14.35
CA LEU A 114 -4.26 5.37 15.25
C LEU A 114 -3.50 4.26 14.51
N THR A 115 -2.19 4.19 14.73
CA THR A 115 -1.38 3.04 14.29
C THR A 115 -1.64 1.82 15.16
N ALA A 116 -1.31 0.62 14.68
CA ALA A 116 -1.51 -0.60 15.45
C ALA A 116 -0.63 -0.60 16.71
N SER A 117 0.60 -0.06 16.61
CA SER A 117 1.48 0.10 17.75
C SER A 117 0.93 1.04 18.83
N GLU A 118 0.33 2.18 18.45
CA GLU A 118 -0.33 3.11 19.38
C GLU A 118 -1.56 2.47 20.05
N LEU A 119 -2.36 1.74 19.27
CA LEU A 119 -3.53 1.04 19.80
C LEU A 119 -3.14 0.03 20.88
N VAL A 120 -2.05 -0.71 20.69
CA VAL A 120 -1.53 -1.65 21.70
C VAL A 120 -1.11 -0.91 22.96
N HIS A 121 -0.48 0.26 22.85
CA HIS A 121 -0.10 1.06 24.03
C HIS A 121 -1.31 1.58 24.79
N LEU A 122 -2.36 2.04 24.09
CA LEU A 122 -3.62 2.46 24.71
C LEU A 122 -4.29 1.31 25.47
N LEU A 123 -4.42 0.14 24.82
CA LEU A 123 -4.97 -1.06 25.47
C LEU A 123 -4.19 -1.47 26.72
N LYS A 124 -2.86 -1.40 26.68
CA LYS A 124 -2.02 -1.68 27.86
C LYS A 124 -2.29 -0.70 28.99
N ALA A 125 -2.46 0.59 28.68
CA ALA A 125 -2.77 1.60 29.68
C ALA A 125 -4.13 1.36 30.34
N ASP A 126 -5.16 1.02 29.56
CA ASP A 126 -6.49 0.70 30.09
C ASP A 126 -6.45 -0.50 31.04
N VAL A 127 -5.77 -1.58 30.64
CA VAL A 127 -5.60 -2.75 31.51
C VAL A 127 -4.87 -2.37 32.80
N LEU A 128 -3.78 -1.61 32.73
CA LEU A 128 -3.05 -1.16 33.91
C LEU A 128 -3.90 -0.26 34.82
N GLN A 129 -4.74 0.60 34.24
CA GLN A 129 -5.65 1.43 35.01
C GLN A 129 -6.67 0.56 35.77
N THR A 130 -7.22 -0.47 35.13
CA THR A 130 -8.14 -1.39 35.81
C THR A 130 -7.47 -2.14 36.96
N THR A 131 -6.20 -2.56 36.80
CA THR A 131 -5.46 -3.23 37.89
C THR A 131 -5.16 -2.28 39.02
N ILE A 132 -4.75 -1.04 38.73
CA ILE A 132 -4.47 -0.03 39.76
C ILE A 132 -5.75 0.30 40.55
N GLN A 133 -6.88 0.47 39.87
CA GLN A 133 -8.17 0.72 40.55
C GLN A 133 -8.57 -0.45 41.46
N ALA A 134 -8.41 -1.69 40.99
CA ALA A 134 -8.70 -2.87 41.80
C ALA A 134 -7.79 -2.98 43.03
N GLU A 135 -6.49 -2.70 42.89
CA GLU A 135 -5.55 -2.65 44.02
C GLU A 135 -5.92 -1.53 45.01
N GLN A 136 -6.36 -0.37 44.53
CA GLN A 136 -6.74 0.76 45.38
C GLN A 136 -8.06 0.48 46.13
N GLU A 137 -9.02 -0.21 45.52
CA GLU A 137 -10.25 -0.66 46.17
C GLU A 137 -9.97 -1.73 47.24
N GLN A 138 -9.04 -2.65 46.98
CA GLN A 138 -8.60 -3.65 47.98
C GLN A 138 -7.92 -2.99 49.17
N ASN A 139 -6.98 -2.07 48.95
CA ASN A 139 -6.30 -1.34 50.03
C ASN A 139 -7.26 -0.49 50.88
N ASN A 140 -8.24 0.19 50.26
CA ASN A 140 -9.26 0.94 51.00
C ASN A 140 -10.18 0.04 51.84
N THR A 141 -10.48 -1.18 51.37
CA THR A 141 -11.31 -2.14 52.10
C THR A 141 -10.56 -2.75 53.29
N GLU A 142 -9.25 -2.97 53.15
CA GLU A 142 -8.39 -3.45 54.23
C GLU A 142 -8.13 -2.36 55.30
N GLU A 143 -7.95 -1.09 54.92
CA GLU A 143 -7.81 0.02 55.89
C GLU A 143 -9.07 0.26 56.74
N LEU A 144 -10.26 0.04 56.18
CA LEU A 144 -11.54 0.18 56.89
C LEU A 144 -11.81 -0.95 57.90
N GLN A 145 -11.07 -2.05 57.87
CA GLN A 145 -11.23 -3.18 58.82
C GLN A 145 -10.22 -3.17 59.99
N ILE A 146 -9.20 -2.31 60.00
CA ILE A 146 -8.13 -2.36 61.01
C ILE A 146 -8.37 -1.44 62.23
N ASN A 147 -9.38 -0.56 62.24
CA ASN A 147 -9.61 0.33 63.38
C ASN A 147 -11.01 0.19 64.02
N PRO A 148 -11.18 -0.62 65.09
CA PRO A 148 -12.18 -0.34 66.11
C PRO A 148 -11.52 0.36 67.30
N SER A 149 -11.91 1.63 67.51
CA SER A 149 -11.94 2.34 68.78
C SER A 149 -10.62 2.60 69.52
N THR A 150 -10.17 3.87 69.51
CA THR A 150 -9.54 4.48 70.69
C THR A 150 -10.01 5.94 70.81
N GLU A 151 -10.43 6.30 72.02
CA GLU A 151 -11.14 7.51 72.45
C GLU A 151 -10.43 8.87 72.19
N PRO A 152 -11.15 10.00 72.26
CA PRO A 152 -10.56 11.33 72.12
C PRO A 152 -10.11 11.92 73.46
N SER A 153 -8.83 12.29 73.56
CA SER A 153 -8.21 13.11 74.61
C SER A 153 -6.83 13.50 74.08
N THR A 154 -6.33 14.73 74.06
CA THR A 154 -6.60 15.96 74.83
C THR A 154 -6.08 17.18 74.04
N GLU A 155 -6.80 18.29 74.21
CA GLU A 155 -6.29 19.65 74.52
C GLU A 155 -4.91 20.09 73.99
N TYR A 156 -4.89 21.05 73.05
CA TYR A 156 -3.73 21.93 72.83
C TYR A 156 -4.16 23.40 72.65
N LYS A 157 -3.67 24.25 73.56
CA LYS A 157 -3.69 25.72 73.52
C LYS A 157 -2.75 26.25 72.42
N PRO A 158 -3.07 27.38 71.76
CA PRO A 158 -2.09 28.10 70.96
C PRO A 158 -1.42 29.20 71.81
N GLU A 159 -0.11 29.08 72.03
CA GLU A 159 0.73 30.20 72.44
C GLU A 159 1.21 30.93 71.18
N LEU A 160 0.80 32.21 71.05
CA LEU A 160 1.44 33.18 70.17
C LEU A 160 2.89 33.37 70.62
N ASN A 161 3.81 33.53 69.67
CA ASN A 161 4.99 34.37 69.90
C ASN A 161 5.51 35.02 68.61
N ASN A 162 5.38 36.35 68.62
CA ASN A 162 6.18 37.44 68.04
C ASN A 162 6.88 37.28 66.69
#